data_AF-A0A5D0MWY1-F1
#
_entry.id   AF-A0A5D0MWY1-F1
#
_cell.length_a   1.000
_cell.length_b   1.000
_cell.length_c   1.000
_cell.angle_alpha   90.00
_cell.angle_beta   90.00
_cell.angle_gamma   90.00
#
_symmetry.space_group_name_H-M   'P 1'
#
loop_
_entity.id
_entity.type
_entity.pdbx_description
1 polymer ?
#
loop_
_entity_poly.entity_id
_entity_poly.type
_entity_poly.pdbx_seq_one_letter_code
_entity_poly.pdbx_strand_id
1 'polypeptide(L)'
;MKKLFVILSIMIFAVIAYAAQKGPETIKMTEVFNVPKTTKKAVEFPHAFHQTKNECTECHMSPEGGKELKNINTGEKLEVGAVKGIMNPVHKNFCWACHTKKNVPQGKSCTKCHK
;
A
#
# COMPACT_ATOMS: atom_id res chain seq x y z
N MET A 1 -19.23 -11.98 37.69
CA MET A 1 -19.14 -10.72 36.92
C MET A 1 -17.71 -10.32 36.57
N LYS A 2 -16.75 -10.24 37.52
CA LYS A 2 -15.33 -9.89 37.22
C LYS A 2 -14.66 -10.74 36.12
N LYS A 3 -14.89 -12.07 36.12
CA LYS A 3 -14.33 -12.98 35.10
C LYS A 3 -14.86 -12.74 33.69
N LEU A 4 -16.11 -12.26 33.56
CA LEU A 4 -16.72 -11.94 32.26
C LEU A 4 -16.12 -10.66 31.65
N PHE A 5 -15.86 -9.66 32.50
CA PHE A 5 -15.20 -8.42 32.09
C PHE A 5 -13.78 -8.65 31.58
N VAL A 6 -13.01 -9.53 32.22
CA VAL A 6 -11.63 -9.85 31.78
C VAL A 6 -11.63 -10.52 30.41
N ILE A 7 -12.52 -11.49 30.17
CA ILE A 7 -12.60 -12.18 28.88
C ILE A 7 -13.04 -11.23 27.76
N LEU A 8 -14.03 -10.37 28.03
CA LEU A 8 -14.49 -9.37 27.05
C LEU A 8 -13.38 -8.35 26.71
N SER A 9 -12.58 -7.96 27.71
CA SER A 9 -11.44 -7.05 27.52
C SER A 9 -10.38 -7.67 26.60
N ILE A 10 -10.01 -8.94 26.84
CA ILE A 10 -9.00 -9.65 26.03
C ILE A 10 -9.47 -9.79 24.57
N MET A 11 -10.75 -10.08 24.34
CA MET A 11 -11.29 -10.17 22.98
C MET A 11 -11.25 -8.82 22.25
N ILE A 12 -11.56 -7.72 22.93
CA ILE A 12 -11.47 -6.37 22.33
C ILE A 12 -10.04 -6.04 21.93
N PHE A 13 -9.05 -6.33 22.77
CA PHE A 13 -7.63 -6.12 22.43
C PHE A 13 -7.18 -6.99 21.25
N ALA A 14 -7.64 -8.24 21.17
CA ALA A 14 -7.32 -9.13 20.06
C ALA A 14 -7.90 -8.63 18.72
N VAL A 15 -9.13 -8.09 18.73
CA VAL A 15 -9.77 -7.53 17.52
C VAL A 15 -9.07 -6.25 17.06
N ILE A 16 -8.67 -5.37 17.99
CA ILE A 16 -7.93 -4.13 17.67
C ILE A 16 -6.55 -4.46 17.08
N ALA A 17 -5.83 -5.43 17.66
CA ALA A 17 -4.54 -5.87 17.14
C ALA A 17 -4.67 -6.49 15.74
N TYR A 18 -5.70 -7.30 15.50
CA TYR A 18 -5.96 -7.91 14.19
C TYR A 18 -6.33 -6.87 13.13
N ALA A 19 -7.14 -5.86 13.48
CA ALA A 19 -7.49 -4.77 12.56
C ALA A 19 -6.28 -3.90 12.20
N ALA A 20 -5.39 -3.61 13.17
CA ALA A 20 -4.14 -2.91 12.90
C ALA A 20 -3.24 -3.69 11.91
N GLN A 21 -3.31 -5.02 11.93
CA GLN A 21 -2.49 -5.90 11.08
C GLN A 21 -2.96 -5.96 9.61
N LYS A 22 -4.18 -5.53 9.29
CA LYS A 22 -4.76 -5.61 7.92
C LYS A 22 -4.75 -4.31 7.12
N GLY A 23 -4.28 -3.22 7.72
CA GLY A 23 -4.22 -1.92 7.05
C GLY A 23 -5.58 -1.45 6.50
N PRO A 24 -5.60 -0.36 5.72
CA PRO A 24 -6.81 0.10 5.04
C PRO A 24 -7.22 -0.85 3.91
N GLU A 25 -8.52 -0.87 3.58
CA GLU A 25 -9.02 -1.70 2.47
C GLU A 25 -8.60 -1.13 1.12
N THR A 26 -8.78 0.18 0.94
CA THR A 26 -8.40 0.95 -0.25
C THR A 26 -7.73 2.25 0.15
N ILE A 27 -6.78 2.73 -0.64
CA ILE A 27 -6.05 3.98 -0.41
C ILE A 27 -6.11 4.86 -1.65
N LYS A 28 -6.44 6.14 -1.48
CA LYS A 28 -6.32 7.13 -2.57
C LYS A 28 -4.88 7.62 -2.65
N MET A 29 -4.21 7.39 -3.78
CA MET A 29 -2.79 7.73 -3.92
C MET A 29 -2.48 9.23 -3.83
N THR A 30 -3.47 10.08 -4.08
CA THR A 30 -3.37 11.54 -3.89
C THR A 30 -3.27 11.96 -2.43
N GLU A 31 -3.65 11.09 -1.48
CA GLU A 31 -3.52 11.32 -0.04
C GLU A 31 -2.17 10.85 0.51
N VAL A 32 -1.47 10.00 -0.23
CA VAL A 32 -0.17 9.43 0.15
C VAL A 32 1.00 10.18 -0.50
N PHE A 33 0.84 10.58 -1.76
CA PHE A 33 1.89 11.22 -2.53
C PHE A 33 1.53 12.66 -2.88
N ASN A 34 2.55 13.50 -3.02
CA ASN A 34 2.39 14.86 -3.52
C ASN A 34 2.12 14.85 -5.02
N VAL A 35 0.85 14.66 -5.40
CA VAL A 35 0.38 14.67 -6.78
C VAL A 35 -0.15 16.07 -7.12
N PRO A 36 0.55 16.85 -7.96
CA PRO A 36 0.02 18.13 -8.45
C PRO A 36 -1.18 17.90 -9.37
N LYS A 37 -1.94 18.97 -9.61
CA LYS A 37 -3.14 18.93 -10.47
C LYS A 37 -2.85 18.23 -11.79
N THR A 38 -3.64 17.20 -12.09
CA THR A 38 -3.47 16.33 -13.25
C THR A 38 -4.82 16.06 -13.90
N THR A 39 -4.81 15.74 -15.19
CA THR A 39 -6.00 15.33 -15.96
C THR A 39 -6.30 13.84 -15.83
N LYS A 40 -5.38 13.05 -15.24
CA LYS A 40 -5.61 11.64 -14.97
C LYS A 40 -6.46 11.47 -13.71
N LYS A 41 -7.33 10.47 -13.72
CA LYS A 41 -8.07 10.06 -12.53
C LYS A 41 -7.10 9.61 -11.43
N ALA A 42 -7.48 9.85 -10.18
CA ALA A 42 -6.69 9.39 -9.04
C ALA A 42 -6.62 7.86 -9.03
N VAL A 43 -5.47 7.30 -8.62
CA VAL A 43 -5.36 5.86 -8.43
C VAL A 43 -5.95 5.52 -7.07
N GLU A 44 -6.93 4.62 -7.06
CA GLU A 44 -7.42 3.95 -5.87
C GLU A 44 -6.70 2.60 -5.76
N PHE A 45 -5.83 2.49 -4.76
CA PHE A 45 -5.02 1.30 -4.53
C PHE A 45 -5.78 0.31 -3.64
N PRO A 46 -6.14 -0.89 -4.13
CA PRO A 46 -6.82 -1.89 -3.32
C PRO A 46 -5.80 -2.60 -2.42
N HIS A 47 -5.47 -1.99 -1.29
CA HIS A 47 -4.43 -2.46 -0.37
C HIS A 47 -4.74 -3.87 0.16
N ALA A 48 -5.98 -4.12 0.59
CA ALA A 48 -6.37 -5.44 1.09
C ALA A 48 -6.14 -6.55 0.06
N PHE A 49 -6.46 -6.31 -1.21
CA PHE A 49 -6.19 -7.27 -2.29
C PHE A 49 -4.69 -7.55 -2.42
N HIS A 50 -3.85 -6.51 -2.41
CA HIS A 50 -2.40 -6.69 -2.51
C HIS A 50 -1.83 -7.42 -1.30
N GLN A 51 -2.36 -7.20 -0.09
CA GLN A 51 -1.95 -7.93 1.10
C GLN A 51 -2.32 -9.42 1.05
N THR A 52 -3.35 -9.82 0.28
CA THR A 52 -3.62 -11.26 0.05
C THR A 52 -2.61 -11.95 -0.87
N LYS A 53 -1.76 -11.19 -1.56
CA LYS A 53 -0.83 -11.68 -2.59
C LYS A 53 0.64 -11.40 -2.28
N ASN A 54 0.91 -10.55 -1.29
CA ASN A 54 2.25 -10.08 -0.97
C ASN A 54 2.41 -9.95 0.54
N GLU A 55 3.63 -10.17 1.02
CA GLU A 55 3.99 -9.86 2.39
C GLU A 55 4.16 -8.34 2.59
N CYS A 56 3.94 -7.84 3.81
CA CYS A 56 4.09 -6.41 4.12
C CYS A 56 5.48 -5.88 3.72
N THR A 57 6.53 -6.68 3.96
CA THR A 57 7.92 -6.33 3.66
C THR A 57 8.22 -6.23 2.17
N GLU A 58 7.33 -6.70 1.28
CA GLU A 58 7.50 -6.51 -0.16
C GLU A 58 7.23 -5.07 -0.58
N CYS A 59 6.43 -4.32 0.19
CA CYS A 59 6.06 -2.94 -0.12
C CYS A 59 6.54 -1.94 0.95
N HIS A 60 6.65 -2.37 2.19
CA HIS A 60 6.99 -1.54 3.34
C HIS A 60 8.40 -1.84 3.85
N MET A 61 8.98 -0.87 4.56
CA MET A 61 10.26 -1.03 5.24
C MET A 61 10.16 -1.91 6.49
N SER A 62 8.97 -2.03 7.09
CA SER A 62 8.71 -2.84 8.30
C SER A 62 7.80 -4.05 8.02
N PRO A 63 7.98 -5.16 8.75
CA PRO A 63 7.12 -6.34 8.65
C PRO A 63 5.70 -6.11 9.17
N GLU A 64 5.47 -5.11 10.01
CA GLU A 64 4.16 -4.67 10.46
C GLU A 64 3.47 -3.72 9.44
N GLY A 65 4.16 -3.36 8.35
CA GLY A 65 3.67 -2.42 7.33
C GLY A 65 4.10 -0.98 7.61
N GLY A 66 3.21 -0.02 7.37
CA GLY A 66 3.39 1.39 7.74
C GLY A 66 3.53 2.38 6.57
N LYS A 67 3.95 3.61 6.86
CA LYS A 67 4.02 4.68 5.84
C LYS A 67 5.29 4.66 5.00
N GLU A 68 6.36 4.05 5.51
CA GLU A 68 7.63 3.99 4.80
C GLU A 68 7.60 2.89 3.76
N LEU A 69 7.60 3.30 2.50
CA LEU A 69 7.55 2.41 1.35
C LEU A 69 8.96 2.03 0.90
N LYS A 70 9.07 0.85 0.30
CA LYS A 70 10.29 0.28 -0.21
C LYS A 70 10.42 0.53 -1.71
N ASN A 71 11.60 0.98 -2.15
CA ASN A 71 11.98 0.93 -3.55
C ASN A 71 12.18 -0.54 -3.96
N ILE A 72 11.35 -1.05 -4.86
CA ILE A 72 11.34 -2.46 -5.26
C ILE A 72 12.62 -2.86 -6.01
N ASN A 73 13.30 -1.89 -6.63
CA ASN A 73 14.53 -2.13 -7.38
C ASN A 73 15.76 -2.17 -6.46
N THR A 74 15.80 -1.37 -5.39
CA THR A 74 16.98 -1.24 -4.52
C THR A 74 16.81 -1.85 -3.11
N GLY A 75 15.58 -2.03 -2.65
CA GLY A 75 15.25 -2.48 -1.29
C GLY A 75 15.30 -1.38 -0.23
N GLU A 76 15.74 -0.17 -0.59
CA GLU A 76 15.85 0.99 0.30
C GLU A 76 14.52 1.73 0.42
N LYS A 77 14.48 2.76 1.27
CA LYS A 77 13.31 3.64 1.38
C LYS A 77 13.01 4.33 0.04
N LEU A 78 11.74 4.33 -0.34
CA LEU A 78 11.26 4.98 -1.54
C LEU A 78 11.16 6.49 -1.32
N GLU A 79 12.08 7.24 -1.93
CA GLU A 79 12.03 8.69 -1.95
C GLU A 79 11.13 9.19 -3.08
N VAL A 80 10.01 9.82 -2.69
CA VAL A 80 9.01 10.34 -3.64
C VAL A 80 8.87 11.85 -3.43
N GLY A 81 9.40 12.63 -4.37
CA GLY A 81 9.11 14.05 -4.48
C GLY A 81 7.72 14.31 -5.08
N ALA A 82 7.58 15.42 -5.83
CA ALA A 82 6.35 15.67 -6.57
C ALA A 82 6.14 14.60 -7.67
N VAL A 83 4.97 13.95 -7.67
CA VAL A 83 4.63 12.90 -8.64
C VAL A 83 4.15 13.53 -9.93
N LYS A 84 5.08 13.78 -10.86
CA LYS A 84 4.81 14.39 -12.16
C LYS A 84 5.20 13.45 -13.31
N GLY A 85 4.37 13.44 -14.35
CA GLY A 85 4.61 12.66 -15.55
C GLY A 85 4.62 11.14 -15.33
N ILE A 86 4.86 10.41 -16.41
CA ILE A 86 4.81 8.94 -16.42
C ILE A 86 6.06 8.30 -15.80
N MET A 87 7.21 8.97 -15.89
CA MET A 87 8.53 8.44 -15.52
C MET A 87 8.94 8.83 -14.08
N ASN A 88 7.99 8.83 -13.16
CA ASN A 88 8.19 9.18 -11.74
C ASN A 88 8.61 7.96 -10.89
N PRO A 89 9.11 8.17 -9.65
CA PRO A 89 9.53 7.09 -8.76
C PRO A 89 8.43 6.07 -8.40
N VAL A 90 7.17 6.50 -8.27
CA VAL A 90 6.06 5.59 -7.94
C VAL A 90 5.84 4.57 -9.06
N HIS A 91 5.88 5.00 -10.32
CA HIS A 91 5.81 4.05 -11.43
C HIS A 91 7.09 3.21 -11.53
N LYS A 92 8.25 3.85 -11.65
CA LYS A 92 9.51 3.17 -11.98
C LYS A 92 10.03 2.23 -10.90
N ASN A 93 9.87 2.62 -9.63
CA ASN A 93 10.54 2.00 -8.51
C ASN A 93 9.58 1.32 -7.54
N PHE A 94 8.27 1.48 -7.73
CA PHE A 94 7.26 0.91 -6.84
C PHE A 94 6.25 0.04 -7.60
N CYS A 95 5.24 0.65 -8.20
CA CYS A 95 4.12 -0.08 -8.81
C CYS A 95 4.56 -0.91 -10.02
N TRP A 96 5.18 -0.28 -11.04
CA TRP A 96 5.53 -1.00 -12.26
C TRP A 96 6.75 -1.88 -12.10
N ALA A 97 7.65 -1.57 -11.16
CA ALA A 97 8.75 -2.45 -10.80
C ALA A 97 8.23 -3.82 -10.34
N CYS A 98 7.35 -3.83 -9.34
CA CYS A 98 6.75 -5.07 -8.85
C CYS A 98 5.90 -5.75 -9.93
N HIS A 99 5.02 -5.01 -10.61
CA HIS A 99 4.16 -5.58 -11.65
C HIS A 99 4.94 -6.16 -12.84
N THR A 100 6.09 -5.58 -13.18
CA THR A 100 6.98 -6.15 -14.20
C THR A 100 7.66 -7.40 -13.68
N LYS A 101 8.23 -7.37 -12.48
CA LYS A 101 8.93 -8.52 -11.88
C LYS A 101 8.01 -9.73 -11.69
N LYS A 102 6.75 -9.50 -11.30
CA LYS A 102 5.74 -10.54 -11.12
C LYS A 102 4.89 -10.81 -12.38
N ASN A 103 5.22 -10.21 -13.52
CA ASN A 103 4.49 -10.34 -14.78
C ASN A 103 2.97 -10.14 -14.64
N VAL A 104 2.55 -9.15 -13.85
CA VAL A 104 1.13 -8.87 -13.59
C VAL A 104 0.46 -8.42 -14.89
N PRO A 105 -0.58 -9.14 -15.37
CA PRO A 105 -1.28 -8.77 -16.59
C PRO A 105 -1.83 -7.36 -16.50
N GLN A 106 -1.52 -6.53 -17.50
CA GLN A 106 -1.93 -5.12 -17.56
C GLN A 106 -1.48 -4.27 -16.35
N GLY A 107 -0.54 -4.73 -15.53
CA GLY A 107 -0.07 -4.02 -14.33
C GLY A 107 0.64 -2.69 -14.60
N LYS A 108 0.94 -2.39 -15.88
CA LYS A 108 1.50 -1.09 -16.32
C LYS A 108 0.51 -0.24 -17.09
N SER A 109 -0.73 -0.69 -17.26
CA SER A 109 -1.72 0.01 -18.07
C SER A 109 -2.27 1.22 -17.33
N CYS A 110 -2.18 2.40 -17.96
CA CYS A 110 -2.66 3.66 -17.41
C CYS A 110 -4.14 3.58 -17.00
N THR A 111 -4.99 3.00 -17.85
CA THR A 111 -6.44 2.92 -17.60
C THR A 111 -6.82 1.80 -16.64
N LYS A 112 -5.89 0.88 -16.34
CA LYS A 112 -6.12 -0.14 -15.32
C LYS A 112 -5.83 0.38 -13.92
N CYS A 113 -4.92 1.34 -13.80
CA CYS A 113 -4.56 2.00 -12.54
C CYS A 113 -5.36 3.29 -12.28
N HIS A 114 -5.51 4.17 -13.28
CA HIS A 114 -6.22 5.45 -13.17
C HIS A 114 -7.68 5.31 -13.63
N LYS A 115 -8.55 4.77 -12.77
CA LYS A 115 -9.95 4.47 -13.08
C LYS A 115 -10.95 5.43 -12.47
#